data_AF-A0A3S3RB79-F1
#
_entry.id   AF-A0A3S3RB79-F1
#
_cell.length_a   1.000
_cell.length_b   1.000
_cell.length_c   1.000
_cell.angle_alpha   90.00
_cell.angle_beta   90.00
_cell.angle_gamma   90.00
#
_symmetry.space_group_name_H-M   'P 1'
#
loop_
_entity.id
_entity.type
_entity.pdbx_description
1 polymer ?
#
loop_
_entity_poly.entity_id
_entity_poly.type
_entity_poly.pdbx_seq_one_letter_code
_entity_poly.pdbx_strand_id
1 'polypeptide(L)'
;MKNKIDVRGISQQQALNQLEKALEDQSIKTVEILSSEQDSTSTLINYLSNKGVAVEEVLQTPEGQTIIANISRKQIMTQKSYVVGNDTLGQGNEVIGQKLMNAFFNVSSDYEQVPASIFFVNTGAKLCVEQADTVDALRKLQEKGTDIIVCGTCLDFFEIKDKLAVGRIGTMHDLIAIYHGQEQVISL
;
A
#
# COMPACT_ATOMS: atom_id res chain seq x y z
N MET A 1 -6.00 24.21 10.29
CA MET A 1 -6.26 23.95 11.72
C MET A 1 -4.92 23.91 12.45
N LYS A 2 -4.88 24.15 13.76
CA LYS A 2 -3.61 24.24 14.50
C LYS A 2 -3.03 22.84 14.69
N ASN A 3 -1.91 22.57 14.03
CA ASN A 3 -1.13 21.34 14.12
C ASN A 3 -0.28 21.27 15.40
N LYS A 4 -0.70 21.93 16.49
CA LYS A 4 0.13 22.19 17.67
C LYS A 4 -0.59 21.76 18.95
N ILE A 5 0.04 20.88 19.73
CA ILE A 5 -0.45 20.35 20.99
C ILE A 5 0.48 20.80 22.11
N ASP A 6 -0.03 21.54 23.07
CA ASP A 6 0.72 21.94 24.26
C ASP A 6 0.38 21.00 25.42
N VAL A 7 1.34 20.13 25.78
CA VAL A 7 1.19 19.16 26.86
C VAL A 7 2.03 19.52 28.09
N ARG A 8 2.45 20.78 28.19
CA ARG A 8 3.21 21.26 29.36
C ARG A 8 2.29 21.42 30.57
N GLY A 9 2.80 21.02 31.74
CA GLY A 9 2.08 21.20 33.01
C GLY A 9 0.84 20.32 33.21
N ILE A 10 0.58 19.35 32.32
CA ILE A 10 -0.47 18.34 32.48
C ILE A 10 0.14 16.97 32.79
N SER A 11 -0.67 16.05 33.32
CA SER A 11 -0.21 14.68 33.61
C SER A 11 0.11 13.90 32.33
N GLN A 12 1.00 12.90 32.43
CA GLN A 12 1.37 12.03 31.31
C GLN A 12 0.14 11.40 30.62
N GLN A 13 -0.86 10.94 31.39
CA GLN A 13 -2.07 10.37 30.82
C GLN A 13 -2.88 11.41 30.01
N GLN A 14 -2.96 12.66 30.49
CA GLN A 14 -3.64 13.72 29.76
C GLN A 14 -2.90 14.10 28.47
N ALA A 15 -1.56 14.11 28.50
CA ALA A 15 -0.74 14.34 27.33
C ALA A 15 -0.97 13.27 26.25
N LEU A 16 -0.96 11.99 26.64
CA LEU A 16 -1.25 10.87 25.74
C LEU A 16 -2.65 10.94 25.13
N ASN A 17 -3.67 11.28 25.93
CA ASN A 17 -5.05 11.41 25.44
C ASN A 17 -5.21 12.56 24.43
N GLN A 18 -4.50 13.67 24.61
CA GLN A 18 -4.51 14.78 23.64
C GLN A 18 -3.78 14.40 22.35
N LEU A 19 -2.64 13.71 22.48
CA LEU A 19 -1.91 13.21 21.33
C LEU A 19 -2.76 12.23 20.52
N GLU A 20 -3.43 11.28 21.17
CA GLU A 20 -4.30 10.30 20.49
C GLU A 20 -5.40 10.98 19.67
N LYS A 21 -6.07 12.00 20.21
CA LYS A 21 -7.06 12.80 19.47
C LYS A 21 -6.49 13.49 18.23
N ALA A 22 -5.25 13.98 18.30
CA ALA A 22 -4.60 14.58 17.14
C ALA A 22 -4.19 13.53 16.09
N LEU A 23 -3.84 12.32 16.50
CA LEU A 23 -3.53 11.19 15.61
C LEU A 23 -4.77 10.60 14.91
N GLU A 24 -5.97 10.94 15.39
CA GLU A 24 -7.25 10.56 14.75
C GLU A 24 -7.71 11.58 13.69
N ASP A 25 -7.22 12.81 13.74
CA ASP A 25 -7.56 13.86 12.78
C ASP A 25 -6.83 13.65 11.44
N GLN A 26 -7.55 13.08 10.47
CA GLN A 26 -7.04 12.78 9.14
C GLN A 26 -6.71 14.03 8.29
N SER A 27 -7.07 15.24 8.75
CA SER A 27 -6.74 16.48 8.06
C SER A 27 -5.33 17.00 8.37
N ILE A 28 -4.66 16.43 9.37
CA ILE A 28 -3.35 16.87 9.85
C ILE A 28 -2.25 15.91 9.36
N LYS A 29 -1.21 16.47 8.72
CA LYS A 29 -0.05 15.69 8.22
C LYS A 29 1.15 15.69 9.15
N THR A 30 1.29 16.77 9.92
CA THR A 30 2.41 16.99 10.84
C THR A 30 1.85 17.54 12.12
N VAL A 31 2.35 17.09 13.26
CA VAL A 31 1.97 17.59 14.58
C VAL A 31 3.21 18.08 15.33
N GLU A 32 3.07 19.24 15.97
CA GLU A 32 4.06 19.88 16.82
C GLU A 32 3.61 19.72 18.28
N ILE A 33 4.41 19.07 19.12
CA ILE A 33 4.06 18.74 20.50
C ILE A 33 5.02 19.46 21.44
N LEU A 34 4.54 20.42 22.25
CA LEU A 34 5.35 21.09 23.27
C LEU A 34 5.30 20.29 24.58
N SER A 35 6.47 19.90 25.07
CA SER A 35 6.67 19.09 26.29
C SER A 35 7.61 19.83 27.24
N SER A 36 7.31 19.83 28.54
CA SER A 36 8.07 20.59 29.54
C SER A 36 9.26 19.84 30.12
N GLU A 37 9.26 18.51 30.02
CA GLU A 37 10.22 17.64 30.74
C GLU A 37 10.73 16.50 29.85
N GLN A 38 12.00 16.11 30.04
CA GLN A 38 12.67 15.07 29.26
C GLN A 38 11.98 13.70 29.37
N ASP A 39 11.46 13.36 30.55
CA ASP A 39 10.73 12.10 30.78
C ASP A 39 9.39 12.06 30.04
N SER A 40 8.68 13.19 29.99
CA SER A 40 7.44 13.33 29.22
C SER A 40 7.72 13.23 27.71
N THR A 41 8.79 13.89 27.24
CA THR A 41 9.20 13.84 25.82
C THR A 41 9.53 12.43 25.37
N SER A 42 10.35 11.70 26.13
CA SER A 42 10.73 10.32 25.80
C SER A 42 9.52 9.38 25.76
N THR A 43 8.57 9.56 26.68
CA THR A 43 7.30 8.82 26.70
C THR A 43 6.48 9.06 25.43
N LEU A 44 6.35 10.32 25.00
CA LEU A 44 5.61 10.71 23.80
C LEU A 44 6.27 10.15 22.52
N ILE A 45 7.61 10.22 22.43
CA ILE A 45 8.37 9.65 21.30
C ILE A 45 8.17 8.14 21.20
N ASN A 46 8.24 7.42 22.33
CA ASN A 46 8.00 5.98 22.37
C ASN A 46 6.57 5.64 21.95
N TYR A 47 5.58 6.41 22.41
CA TYR A 47 4.19 6.23 22.01
C TYR A 47 3.99 6.43 20.49
N LEU A 48 4.55 7.50 19.93
CA LEU A 48 4.51 7.80 18.49
C LEU A 48 5.14 6.66 17.67
N SER A 49 6.31 6.21 18.10
CA SER A 49 7.03 5.10 17.46
C SER A 49 6.22 3.81 17.47
N ASN A 50 5.58 3.47 18.60
CA ASN A 50 4.70 2.31 18.72
C ASN A 50 3.43 2.41 17.83
N LYS A 51 3.00 3.61 17.48
CA LYS A 51 1.89 3.87 16.54
C LYS A 51 2.35 3.96 15.07
N GLY A 52 3.63 3.71 14.79
CA GLY A 52 4.19 3.80 13.43
C GLY A 52 4.28 5.23 12.89
N VAL A 53 4.27 6.23 13.79
CA VAL A 53 4.41 7.65 13.45
C VAL A 53 5.89 8.02 13.49
N ALA A 54 6.38 8.60 12.41
CA ALA A 54 7.77 9.04 12.33
C ALA A 54 7.96 10.37 13.07
N VAL A 55 8.90 10.41 14.03
CA VAL A 55 9.38 11.66 14.62
C VAL A 55 10.43 12.25 13.67
N GLU A 56 10.16 13.43 13.12
CA GLU A 56 11.06 14.10 12.19
C GLU A 56 12.16 14.86 12.92
N GLU A 57 11.79 15.57 14.00
CA GLU A 57 12.72 16.41 14.73
C GLU A 57 12.32 16.57 16.20
N VAL A 58 13.30 16.76 17.08
CA VAL A 58 13.09 17.15 18.48
C VAL A 58 13.94 18.37 18.78
N LEU A 59 13.28 19.51 18.97
CA LEU A 59 13.91 20.80 19.21
C LEU A 59 13.98 21.09 20.71
N GLN A 60 15.12 21.64 21.16
CA GLN A 60 15.26 22.21 22.51
C GLN A 60 14.77 23.66 22.51
N THR A 61 14.00 24.04 23.52
CA THR A 61 13.45 25.39 23.70
C THR A 61 13.66 25.87 25.13
N PRO A 62 13.60 27.19 25.42
CA PRO A 62 13.69 27.70 26.79
C PRO A 62 12.59 27.16 27.72
N GLU A 63 11.47 26.69 27.15
CA GLU A 63 10.28 26.25 27.86
C GLU A 63 10.12 24.71 27.87
N GLY A 64 11.17 23.98 27.46
CA GLY A 64 11.18 22.51 27.36
C GLY A 64 11.61 22.01 25.98
N GLN A 65 10.96 20.96 25.48
CA GLN A 65 11.22 20.36 24.16
C GLN A 65 10.01 20.45 23.25
N THR A 66 10.25 20.54 21.95
CA THR A 66 9.21 20.48 20.91
C THR A 66 9.46 19.29 20.01
N ILE A 67 8.50 18.38 19.90
CA ILE A 67 8.55 17.22 19.00
C ILE A 67 7.79 17.56 17.73
N ILE A 68 8.44 17.39 16.58
CA ILE A 68 7.80 17.47 15.26
C ILE A 68 7.63 16.04 14.74
N ALA A 69 6.39 15.59 14.59
CA ALA A 69 6.08 14.24 14.15
C ALA A 69 5.22 14.25 12.88
N ASN A 70 5.59 13.42 11.92
CA ASN A 70 4.85 13.19 10.69
C ASN A 70 3.74 12.18 10.94
N ILE A 71 2.53 12.69 11.13
CA ILE A 71 1.32 11.92 11.37
C ILE A 71 0.51 11.71 10.09
N SER A 72 1.09 12.02 8.92
CA SER A 72 0.67 11.36 7.70
C SER A 72 0.80 9.89 8.00
N ARG A 73 -0.31 9.24 8.35
CA ARG A 73 -0.36 7.79 8.21
C ARG A 73 0.05 7.59 6.77
N LYS A 74 1.26 7.08 6.53
CA LYS A 74 1.41 6.15 5.43
C LYS A 74 0.27 5.21 5.72
N GLN A 75 -0.80 5.34 4.96
CA GLN A 75 -1.90 4.43 5.03
C GLN A 75 -1.19 3.13 4.70
N ILE A 76 -0.79 2.35 5.72
CA ILE A 76 -0.45 0.97 5.55
C ILE A 76 -1.82 0.35 5.30
N MET A 77 -2.41 0.69 4.15
CA MET A 77 -3.48 -0.06 3.55
C MET A 77 -2.87 -1.46 3.50
N THR A 78 -3.53 -2.37 4.20
CA THR A 78 -3.18 -3.78 4.20
C THR A 78 -2.85 -4.17 2.77
N GLN A 79 -1.61 -4.62 2.54
CA GLN A 79 -1.19 -4.89 1.16
C GLN A 79 -2.08 -6.01 0.62
N LYS A 80 -2.87 -5.67 -0.39
CA LYS A 80 -3.85 -6.57 -0.99
C LYS A 80 -3.16 -7.41 -2.05
N SER A 81 -3.73 -8.57 -2.35
CA SER A 81 -3.36 -9.31 -3.55
C SER A 81 -4.53 -9.40 -4.51
N TYR A 82 -4.25 -9.39 -5.81
CA TYR A 82 -5.28 -9.51 -6.84
C TYR A 82 -5.21 -10.87 -7.51
N VAL A 83 -6.37 -11.39 -7.91
CA VAL A 83 -6.48 -12.56 -8.77
C VAL A 83 -7.23 -12.13 -10.01
N VAL A 84 -6.59 -12.20 -11.17
CA VAL A 84 -7.12 -11.71 -12.44
C VAL A 84 -7.52 -12.89 -13.28
N GLY A 85 -8.83 -13.09 -13.44
CA GLY A 85 -9.38 -14.24 -14.14
C GLY A 85 -9.55 -14.03 -15.64
N ASN A 86 -9.64 -12.79 -16.11
CA ASN A 86 -9.98 -12.49 -17.50
C ASN A 86 -9.07 -11.40 -18.08
N ASP A 87 -8.94 -11.37 -19.40
CA ASP A 87 -8.35 -10.27 -20.18
C ASP A 87 -9.34 -9.10 -20.42
N THR A 88 -10.53 -9.18 -19.83
CA THR A 88 -11.58 -8.16 -19.87
C THR A 88 -12.00 -7.79 -18.45
N LEU A 89 -12.32 -6.53 -18.21
CA LEU A 89 -12.92 -6.08 -16.96
C LEU A 89 -14.44 -5.88 -17.10
N GLY A 90 -15.22 -6.52 -16.23
CA GLY A 90 -16.68 -6.50 -16.28
C GLY A 90 -17.28 -7.52 -17.25
N GLN A 91 -18.59 -7.45 -17.46
CA GLN A 91 -19.34 -8.35 -18.35
C GLN A 91 -20.02 -7.54 -19.45
N GLY A 92 -20.10 -8.10 -20.66
CA GLY A 92 -20.75 -7.46 -21.80
C GLY A 92 -19.85 -7.44 -23.04
N ASN A 93 -19.70 -6.27 -23.65
CA ASN A 93 -18.91 -6.12 -24.87
C ASN A 93 -17.40 -6.29 -24.60
N GLU A 94 -16.77 -7.25 -25.28
CA GLU A 94 -15.36 -7.61 -25.10
C GLU A 94 -14.41 -6.45 -25.41
N VAL A 95 -14.67 -5.67 -26.46
CA VAL A 95 -13.81 -4.53 -26.85
C VAL A 95 -13.80 -3.47 -25.74
N ILE A 96 -14.95 -3.22 -25.11
CA ILE A 96 -15.02 -2.32 -23.95
C ILE A 96 -14.32 -2.95 -22.75
N GLY A 97 -14.55 -4.24 -22.49
CA GLY A 97 -13.92 -4.95 -21.38
C GLY A 97 -12.39 -4.94 -21.43
N GLN A 98 -11.81 -5.14 -22.62
CA GLN A 98 -10.35 -5.05 -22.84
C GLN A 98 -9.83 -3.63 -22.60
N LYS A 99 -10.53 -2.61 -23.12
CA LYS A 99 -10.17 -1.20 -22.86
C LYS A 99 -10.19 -0.86 -21.37
N LEU A 100 -11.20 -1.35 -20.64
CA LEU A 100 -11.31 -1.15 -19.21
C LEU A 100 -10.21 -1.88 -18.44
N MET A 101 -9.85 -3.10 -18.85
CA MET A 101 -8.74 -3.84 -18.25
C MET A 101 -7.39 -3.14 -18.45
N ASN A 102 -7.14 -2.65 -19.67
CA ASN A 102 -5.94 -1.86 -19.97
C ASN A 102 -5.90 -0.56 -19.15
N ALA A 103 -7.02 0.16 -19.07
CA ALA A 103 -7.14 1.37 -18.26
C ALA A 103 -6.92 1.08 -16.76
N PHE A 104 -7.44 -0.05 -16.26
CA PHE A 104 -7.27 -0.46 -14.87
C PHE A 104 -5.79 -0.61 -14.50
N PHE A 105 -5.00 -1.36 -15.28
CA PHE A 105 -3.58 -1.55 -14.98
C PHE A 105 -2.77 -0.29 -15.19
N ASN A 106 -3.04 0.48 -16.26
CA ASN A 106 -2.35 1.75 -16.51
C ASN A 106 -2.52 2.70 -15.32
N VAL A 107 -3.76 2.94 -14.91
CA VAL A 107 -4.06 3.80 -13.76
C VAL A 107 -3.49 3.22 -12.47
N SER A 108 -3.62 1.90 -12.23
CA SER A 108 -3.06 1.26 -11.04
C SER A 108 -1.54 1.46 -10.95
N SER A 109 -0.83 1.43 -12.07
CA SER A 109 0.62 1.61 -12.12
C SER A 109 1.09 3.02 -11.77
N ASP A 110 0.21 4.02 -11.80
CA ASP A 110 0.53 5.41 -11.46
C ASP A 110 0.45 5.68 -9.95
N TYR A 111 -0.20 4.80 -9.17
CA TYR A 111 -0.27 4.95 -7.70
C TYR A 111 1.05 4.55 -7.03
N GLU A 112 1.40 5.22 -5.94
CA GLU A 112 2.55 4.88 -5.09
C GLU A 112 2.34 3.54 -4.36
N GLN A 113 1.11 3.30 -3.91
CA GLN A 113 0.76 2.07 -3.24
C GLN A 113 0.29 1.01 -4.24
N VAL A 114 0.99 -0.12 -4.25
CA VAL A 114 0.75 -1.25 -5.15
C VAL A 114 0.33 -2.51 -4.37
N PRO A 115 -0.35 -3.48 -5.00
CA PRO A 115 -0.65 -4.76 -4.37
C PRO A 115 0.63 -5.55 -4.06
N ALA A 116 0.56 -6.43 -3.06
CA ALA A 116 1.65 -7.37 -2.74
C ALA A 116 1.92 -8.32 -3.90
N SER A 117 0.85 -8.87 -4.48
CA SER A 117 0.94 -9.80 -5.62
C SER A 117 -0.27 -9.68 -6.54
N ILE A 118 -0.08 -10.09 -7.79
CA ILE A 118 -1.17 -10.26 -8.75
C ILE A 118 -0.99 -11.62 -9.42
N PHE A 119 -1.99 -12.49 -9.26
CA PHE A 119 -2.01 -13.81 -9.86
C PHE A 119 -2.94 -13.85 -11.07
N PHE A 120 -2.40 -14.13 -12.26
CA PHE A 120 -3.16 -14.21 -13.51
C PHE A 120 -3.52 -15.67 -13.85
N VAL A 121 -4.82 -15.93 -14.02
CA VAL A 121 -5.38 -17.23 -14.46
C VAL A 121 -6.24 -17.06 -15.72
N ASN A 122 -6.57 -18.17 -16.37
CA ASN A 122 -7.37 -18.24 -17.60
C ASN A 122 -6.90 -17.20 -18.63
N THR A 123 -7.82 -16.46 -19.26
CA THR A 123 -7.44 -15.46 -20.28
C THR A 123 -6.67 -14.28 -19.70
N GLY A 124 -6.72 -14.05 -18.38
CA GLY A 124 -5.87 -13.07 -17.71
C GLY A 124 -4.37 -13.30 -17.94
N ALA A 125 -3.93 -14.55 -18.19
CA ALA A 125 -2.53 -14.84 -18.52
C ALA A 125 -2.05 -14.10 -19.79
N LYS A 126 -2.96 -13.79 -20.72
CA LYS A 126 -2.65 -13.04 -21.95
C LYS A 126 -2.26 -11.58 -21.71
N LEU A 127 -2.55 -11.04 -20.52
CA LEU A 127 -2.18 -9.67 -20.16
C LEU A 127 -0.67 -9.53 -19.87
N CYS A 128 0.03 -10.65 -19.68
CA CYS A 128 1.44 -10.67 -19.27
C CYS A 128 2.40 -11.05 -20.41
N VAL A 129 1.90 -11.29 -21.62
CA VAL A 129 2.72 -11.71 -22.77
C VAL A 129 3.07 -10.55 -23.69
N GLU A 130 4.08 -10.75 -24.54
CA GLU A 130 4.52 -9.77 -25.53
C GLU A 130 3.35 -9.16 -26.31
N GLN A 131 3.45 -7.86 -26.62
CA GLN A 131 2.45 -7.08 -27.37
C GLN A 131 1.12 -6.83 -26.65
N ALA A 132 0.90 -7.34 -25.43
CA ALA A 132 -0.25 -6.92 -24.64
C ALA A 132 -0.07 -5.48 -24.13
N ASP A 133 -1.10 -4.65 -24.29
CA ASP A 133 -1.11 -3.23 -23.89
C ASP A 133 -0.85 -3.01 -22.39
N THR A 134 -1.01 -4.04 -21.56
CA THR A 134 -0.81 -4.02 -20.12
C THR A 134 0.64 -4.25 -19.69
N VAL A 135 1.53 -4.74 -20.56
CA VAL A 135 2.89 -5.17 -20.18
C VAL A 135 3.67 -4.06 -19.50
N ASP A 136 3.66 -2.85 -20.04
CA ASP A 136 4.44 -1.73 -19.48
C ASP A 136 3.91 -1.30 -18.11
N ALA A 137 2.59 -1.30 -17.92
CA ALA A 137 1.98 -1.01 -16.62
C ALA A 137 2.30 -2.09 -15.58
N LEU A 138 2.25 -3.36 -15.98
CA LEU A 138 2.60 -4.49 -15.11
C LEU A 138 4.09 -4.48 -14.74
N ARG A 139 4.98 -4.07 -15.64
CA ARG A 139 6.41 -3.89 -15.33
C ARG A 139 6.62 -2.79 -14.30
N LYS A 140 5.95 -1.64 -14.43
CA LYS A 140 5.99 -0.57 -13.42
C LYS A 140 5.51 -1.04 -12.05
N LEU A 141 4.44 -1.85 -12.01
CA LEU A 141 3.97 -2.45 -10.76
C LEU A 141 5.00 -3.41 -10.15
N GLN A 142 5.64 -4.23 -10.99
CA GLN A 142 6.70 -5.15 -10.55
C GLN A 142 7.93 -4.39 -10.03
N GLU A 143 8.34 -3.31 -10.68
CA GLU A 143 9.42 -2.41 -10.23
C GLU A 143 9.10 -1.74 -8.89
N LYS A 144 7.81 -1.47 -8.62
CA LYS A 144 7.31 -0.97 -7.33
C LYS A 144 7.14 -2.06 -6.26
N GLY A 145 7.47 -3.32 -6.58
CA GLY A 145 7.52 -4.43 -5.63
C GLY A 145 6.32 -5.38 -5.65
N THR A 146 5.41 -5.29 -6.63
CA THR A 146 4.35 -6.29 -6.81
C THR A 146 4.92 -7.60 -7.38
N ASP A 147 4.66 -8.75 -6.74
CA ASP A 147 4.95 -10.06 -7.32
C ASP A 147 3.91 -10.41 -8.39
N ILE A 148 4.33 -10.40 -9.66
CA ILE A 148 3.48 -10.75 -10.81
C ILE A 148 3.63 -12.24 -11.11
N ILE A 149 2.54 -12.99 -10.97
CA ILE A 149 2.54 -14.45 -11.04
C ILE A 149 1.56 -14.89 -12.12
N VAL A 150 2.01 -15.72 -13.05
CA VAL A 150 1.20 -16.13 -14.21
C VAL A 150 1.03 -17.63 -14.24
N CYS A 151 -0.22 -18.10 -14.32
CA CYS A 151 -0.54 -19.53 -14.33
C CYS A 151 0.17 -20.26 -15.49
N GLY A 152 1.12 -21.14 -15.16
CA GLY A 152 1.88 -21.91 -16.15
C GLY A 152 0.99 -22.76 -17.05
N THR A 153 -0.02 -23.44 -16.48
CA THR A 153 -0.97 -24.25 -17.24
C THR A 153 -1.75 -23.42 -18.27
N CYS A 154 -2.09 -22.17 -17.95
CA CYS A 154 -2.79 -21.28 -18.90
C CYS A 154 -1.86 -20.85 -20.04
N LEU A 155 -0.61 -20.51 -19.73
CA LEU A 155 0.40 -20.19 -20.75
C LEU A 155 0.66 -21.36 -21.69
N ASP A 156 0.78 -22.57 -21.13
CA ASP A 156 0.92 -23.82 -21.89
C ASP A 156 -0.32 -24.07 -22.76
N PHE A 157 -1.53 -23.93 -22.22
CA PHE A 157 -2.79 -24.14 -22.95
C PHE A 157 -2.98 -23.19 -24.13
N PHE A 158 -2.59 -21.93 -24.00
CA PHE A 158 -2.67 -20.96 -25.10
C PHE A 158 -1.45 -20.99 -26.03
N GLU A 159 -0.45 -21.84 -25.76
CA GLU A 159 0.79 -21.93 -26.55
C GLU A 159 1.54 -20.57 -26.61
N ILE A 160 1.58 -19.85 -25.48
CA ILE A 160 2.20 -18.50 -25.37
C ILE A 160 3.25 -18.42 -24.26
N LYS A 161 3.74 -19.55 -23.76
CA LYS A 161 4.68 -19.58 -22.64
C LYS A 161 6.03 -18.94 -22.94
N ASP A 162 6.51 -19.09 -24.17
CA ASP A 162 7.72 -18.45 -24.69
C ASP A 162 7.58 -16.94 -24.88
N LYS A 163 6.33 -16.43 -24.89
CA LYS A 163 6.01 -15.00 -25.05
C LYS A 163 5.81 -14.28 -23.72
N LEU A 164 6.06 -14.91 -22.57
CA LEU A 164 5.90 -14.25 -21.27
C LEU A 164 6.84 -13.04 -21.16
N ALA A 165 6.28 -11.84 -21.04
CA ALA A 165 7.02 -10.58 -21.10
C ALA A 165 7.22 -9.89 -19.73
N VAL A 166 6.41 -10.27 -18.73
CA VAL A 166 6.45 -9.73 -17.36
C VAL A 166 5.96 -10.80 -16.36
N GLY A 167 6.54 -10.81 -15.16
CA GLY A 167 6.23 -11.76 -14.10
C GLY A 167 6.97 -13.09 -14.21
N ARG A 168 6.66 -13.97 -13.25
CA ARG A 168 7.17 -15.35 -13.19
C ARG A 168 6.05 -16.35 -13.42
N ILE A 169 6.41 -17.53 -13.91
CA ILE A 169 5.48 -18.65 -14.01
C ILE A 169 5.16 -19.15 -12.60
N GLY A 170 3.87 -19.24 -12.29
CA GLY A 170 3.35 -19.77 -11.03
C GLY A 170 2.46 -20.99 -11.21
N THR A 171 2.13 -21.58 -10.07
CA THR A 171 1.35 -22.81 -9.94
C THR A 171 0.13 -22.58 -9.06
N MET A 172 -0.72 -23.59 -8.94
CA MET A 172 -1.85 -23.53 -8.02
C MET A 172 -1.42 -23.42 -6.54
N HIS A 173 -0.21 -23.89 -6.19
CA HIS A 173 0.32 -23.74 -4.83
C HIS A 173 0.55 -22.26 -4.48
N ASP A 174 1.05 -21.46 -5.42
CA ASP A 174 1.20 -20.02 -5.25
C ASP A 174 -0.17 -19.35 -5.00
N LEU A 175 -1.19 -19.71 -5.78
CA LEU A 175 -2.54 -19.14 -5.60
C LEU A 175 -3.14 -19.49 -4.24
N ILE A 176 -3.00 -20.75 -3.80
CA ILE A 176 -3.46 -21.17 -2.47
C ILE A 176 -2.68 -20.45 -1.37
N ALA A 177 -1.37 -20.25 -1.54
CA ALA A 177 -0.55 -19.50 -0.59
C ALA A 177 -1.02 -18.03 -0.48
N ILE A 178 -1.42 -17.40 -1.59
CA ILE A 178 -2.01 -16.06 -1.59
C ILE A 178 -3.32 -16.06 -0.80
N TYR A 179 -4.24 -16.99 -1.07
CA TYR A 179 -5.51 -17.05 -0.36
C TYR A 179 -5.38 -17.32 1.13
N HIS A 180 -4.41 -18.12 1.56
CA HIS A 180 -4.19 -18.43 2.97
C HIS A 180 -3.33 -17.40 3.70
N GLY A 181 -2.45 -16.70 2.99
CA GLY A 181 -1.44 -15.80 3.58
C GLY A 181 -1.82 -14.31 3.57
N GLN A 182 -2.83 -13.91 2.79
CA GLN A 182 -3.20 -12.50 2.64
C GLN A 182 -4.50 -12.17 3.36
N GLU A 183 -4.54 -11.04 4.06
CA GLU A 183 -5.73 -10.56 4.76
C GLU A 183 -6.86 -10.18 3.80
N GLN A 184 -6.51 -9.69 2.60
CA GLN A 184 -7.47 -9.30 1.59
C GLN A 184 -7.00 -9.70 0.19
N VAL A 185 -7.84 -10.48 -0.49
CA VAL A 185 -7.68 -10.85 -1.89
C VAL A 185 -8.86 -10.31 -2.70
N ILE A 186 -8.59 -9.63 -3.82
CA ILE A 186 -9.61 -9.10 -4.73
C ILE A 186 -9.55 -9.90 -6.03
N SER A 187 -10.68 -10.48 -6.43
CA SER A 187 -10.81 -11.16 -7.72
C SER A 187 -11.37 -10.19 -8.77
N LEU A 188 -10.72 -10.14 -9.92
CA LEU A 188 -11.05 -9.31 -11.09
C LEU A 188 -11.50 -10.17 -12.27
#